data_AF-A0A9P8J032-F1
#
_entry.id   AF-A0A9P8J032-F1
#
_cell.length_a   1.000
_cell.length_b   1.000
_cell.length_c   1.000
_cell.angle_alpha   90.00
_cell.angle_beta   90.00
_cell.angle_gamma   90.00
#
_symmetry.space_group_name_H-M   'P 1'
#
loop_
_entity.id
_entity.type
_entity.pdbx_description
1 polymer ?
#
loop_
_entity_poly.entity_id
_entity_poly.type
_entity_poly.pdbx_seq_one_letter_code
_entity_poly.pdbx_strand_id
1 'polypeptide(L)'
;MMRQQLLRSLPRSQRLAPLNAARAFSSSAPRPAEVELTIDGKKVSIEAGSALIQACEKAGSTVPRYCYHEKLMIAGNCRMCLVEVERAPKPVA
;
A
#
# COMPACT_ATOMS: atom_id res chain seq x y z
N MET A 1 -56.26 -8.98 -19.11
CA MET A 1 -55.40 -10.04 -19.70
C MET A 1 -53.98 -9.84 -19.16
N MET A 2 -53.75 -10.31 -17.93
CA MET A 2 -52.82 -11.41 -17.60
C MET A 2 -51.35 -11.07 -17.91
N ARG A 3 -50.55 -10.57 -16.96
CA ARG A 3 -49.92 -11.36 -15.87
C ARG A 3 -49.42 -12.73 -16.37
N GLN A 4 -48.31 -12.72 -17.12
CA GLN A 4 -47.40 -13.84 -17.41
C GLN A 4 -46.36 -13.27 -18.37
N GLN A 5 -45.08 -13.10 -18.04
CA GLN A 5 -44.12 -14.18 -17.81
C GLN A 5 -42.97 -13.69 -16.91
N LEU A 6 -43.22 -13.67 -15.60
CA LEU A 6 -42.18 -13.82 -14.58
C LEU A 6 -41.90 -15.32 -14.41
N LEU A 7 -41.18 -15.94 -15.35
CA LEU A 7 -40.70 -17.33 -15.23
C LEU A 7 -39.33 -17.47 -15.93
N ARG A 8 -38.31 -16.84 -15.34
CA ARG A 8 -36.94 -17.39 -15.35
C ARG A 8 -36.51 -17.66 -13.91
N SER A 9 -37.38 -18.38 -13.20
CA SER A 9 -37.10 -19.05 -11.95
C SER A 9 -36.17 -20.23 -12.21
N LEU A 10 -34.87 -19.98 -12.13
CA LEU A 10 -33.90 -21.02 -11.78
C LEU A 10 -33.30 -20.63 -10.43
N PRO A 11 -33.83 -21.12 -9.29
CA PRO A 11 -32.97 -21.32 -8.15
C PRO A 11 -32.22 -22.61 -8.42
N ARG A 12 -30.97 -22.49 -8.89
CA ARG A 12 -30.03 -23.59 -8.94
C ARG A 12 -29.85 -24.08 -7.51
N SER A 13 -30.57 -25.15 -7.21
CA SER A 13 -30.45 -25.91 -5.98
C SER A 13 -28.98 -26.17 -5.66
N GLN A 14 -28.58 -25.68 -4.49
CA GLN A 14 -27.61 -26.27 -3.58
C GLN A 14 -26.22 -26.57 -4.16
N ARG A 15 -25.26 -25.71 -3.83
CA ARG A 15 -24.10 -26.15 -3.04
C ARG A 15 -23.86 -25.13 -1.94
N LEU A 16 -24.30 -25.47 -0.73
CA LEU A 16 -23.80 -24.84 0.49
C LEU A 16 -22.29 -25.11 0.52
N ALA A 17 -21.50 -24.08 0.22
CA ALA A 17 -20.08 -24.10 0.54
C ALA A 17 -19.96 -24.32 2.06
N PRO A 18 -19.05 -25.18 2.52
CA PRO A 18 -18.90 -25.42 3.95
C PRO A 18 -18.60 -24.09 4.65
N LEU A 19 -19.33 -23.83 5.73
CA LEU A 19 -19.16 -22.69 6.66
C LEU A 19 -17.85 -22.81 7.46
N ASN A 20 -16.74 -23.13 6.79
CA ASN A 20 -15.45 -23.32 7.43
C ASN A 20 -14.26 -22.96 6.52
N ALA A 21 -14.44 -21.91 5.71
CA ALA A 21 -13.34 -21.18 5.11
C ALA A 21 -13.09 -19.89 5.92
N ALA A 22 -12.95 -20.02 7.24
CA ALA A 22 -12.19 -19.03 7.99
C ALA A 22 -10.75 -19.13 7.44
N ARG A 23 -10.47 -18.34 6.40
CA ARG A 23 -9.11 -17.96 6.08
C ARG A 23 -8.57 -17.37 7.37
N ALA A 24 -7.78 -18.16 8.10
CA ALA A 24 -6.84 -17.61 9.05
C ALA A 24 -5.97 -16.66 8.21
N PHE A 25 -6.34 -15.39 8.21
CA PHE A 25 -5.43 -14.31 7.88
C PHE A 25 -4.34 -14.46 8.91
N SER A 26 -3.28 -15.18 8.53
CA SER A 26 -2.02 -15.18 9.24
C SER A 26 -1.52 -13.74 9.17
N SER A 27 -2.00 -12.90 10.08
CA SER A 27 -1.40 -11.61 10.33
C SER A 27 -0.11 -11.91 11.08
N SER A 28 0.93 -12.30 10.36
CA SER A 28 2.28 -12.21 10.91
C SER A 28 2.47 -10.74 11.28
N ALA A 29 2.56 -10.45 12.58
CA ALA A 29 2.84 -9.11 13.06
C ALA A 29 4.10 -8.58 12.36
N PRO A 30 4.09 -7.35 11.81
CA PRO A 30 5.31 -6.75 11.31
C PRO A 30 6.22 -6.58 12.54
N ARG A 31 7.34 -7.31 12.57
CA ARG A 31 8.41 -6.98 13.50
C ARG A 31 9.00 -5.67 12.98
N PRO A 32 9.02 -4.58 13.77
CA PRO A 32 9.68 -3.35 13.36
C PRO A 32 11.18 -3.64 13.35
N ALA A 33 11.68 -4.03 12.18
CA ALA A 33 13.10 -4.10 11.92
C ALA A 33 13.54 -2.70 11.53
N GLU A 34 14.49 -2.12 12.27
CA GLU A 34 15.16 -0.91 11.83
C GLU A 34 16.02 -1.22 10.60
N VAL A 35 15.95 -0.35 9.60
CA VAL A 35 16.70 -0.42 8.35
C VAL A 35 17.60 0.79 8.27
N GLU A 36 18.89 0.54 8.09
CA GLU A 36 19.87 1.60 7.83
C GLU A 36 19.97 1.88 6.34
N LEU A 37 19.88 3.16 5.97
CA LEU A 37 20.10 3.63 4.61
C LEU A 37 20.95 4.91 4.60
N THR A 38 21.54 5.21 3.45
CA THR A 38 22.33 6.42 3.24
C THR A 38 21.59 7.36 2.30
N ILE A 39 21.37 8.60 2.73
CA ILE A 39 20.68 9.65 1.98
C ILE A 39 21.61 10.85 1.89
N ASP A 40 21.97 11.28 0.68
CA ASP A 40 22.90 12.40 0.44
C ASP A 40 24.21 12.29 1.24
N GLY A 41 24.73 11.06 1.40
CA GLY A 41 25.93 10.76 2.18
C GLY A 41 25.72 10.65 3.71
N LYS A 42 24.51 10.88 4.22
CA LYS A 42 24.16 10.76 5.65
C LYS A 42 23.54 9.40 5.94
N LYS A 43 24.05 8.69 6.96
CA LYS A 43 23.46 7.44 7.44
C LYS A 43 22.24 7.72 8.32
N VAL A 44 21.12 7.05 8.06
CA VAL A 44 19.87 7.20 8.80
C VAL A 44 19.25 5.83 9.06
N SER A 45 18.77 5.61 10.29
CA SER A 45 17.97 4.43 10.67
C SER A 45 16.48 4.78 10.62
N ILE A 46 15.68 3.95 9.93
CA ILE A 46 14.22 4.10 9.85
C ILE A 46 13.53 2.76 10.09
N GLU A 47 12.26 2.80 10.47
CA GLU A 47 11.44 1.59 10.59
C GLU A 47 11.15 0.99 9.21
N ALA A 48 11.34 -0.33 9.06
CA ALA A 48 11.01 -1.05 7.84
C ALA A 48 9.56 -0.80 7.42
N GLY A 49 9.36 -0.45 6.14
CA GLY A 49 8.03 -0.14 5.59
C GLY A 49 7.63 1.33 5.67
N SER A 50 8.45 2.19 6.29
CA SER A 50 8.31 3.64 6.19
C SER A 50 8.47 4.13 4.75
N ALA A 51 7.83 5.25 4.42
CA ALA A 51 7.97 5.88 3.11
C ALA A 51 9.35 6.56 2.96
N LEU A 52 9.89 6.59 1.73
CA LEU A 52 11.21 7.16 1.46
C LEU A 52 11.30 8.65 1.86
N ILE A 53 10.21 9.39 1.68
CA ILE A 53 10.11 10.80 2.10
C ILE A 53 10.34 11.00 3.61
N GLN A 54 9.90 10.07 4.45
CA GLN A 54 10.11 10.12 5.90
C GLN A 54 11.58 9.89 6.26
N ALA A 55 12.28 9.09 5.46
CA ALA A 55 13.71 8.88 5.62
C ALA A 55 14.49 10.15 5.23
N CYS A 56 14.11 10.81 4.13
CA CYS A 56 14.70 12.09 3.72
C CYS A 56 14.48 13.19 4.77
N GLU A 57 13.28 13.27 5.33
CA GLU A 57 12.96 14.22 6.42
C GLU A 57 13.86 13.98 7.65
N LYS A 58 14.07 12.71 8.05
CA LYS A 58 15.02 12.35 9.12
C LYS A 58 16.48 12.69 8.78
N ALA A 59 16.87 12.63 7.51
CA ALA A 59 18.20 13.06 7.06
C ALA A 59 18.37 14.60 7.01
N GLY A 60 17.27 15.35 7.17
CA GLY A 60 17.22 16.79 7.00
C GLY A 60 17.17 17.24 5.53
N SER A 61 16.88 16.33 4.60
CA SER A 61 16.70 16.63 3.17
C SER A 61 15.22 16.86 2.89
N THR A 62 14.84 18.09 2.55
CA THR A 62 13.44 18.45 2.30
C THR A 62 13.06 18.10 0.86
N VAL A 63 12.12 17.17 0.69
CA VAL A 63 11.61 16.75 -0.62
C VAL A 63 10.30 17.48 -0.95
N PRO A 64 10.18 18.14 -2.11
CA PRO A 64 8.97 18.87 -2.47
C PRO A 64 7.78 17.92 -2.66
N ARG A 65 6.66 18.24 -2.01
CA ARG A 65 5.50 17.36 -1.88
C ARG A 65 4.18 18.12 -1.96
N TYR A 66 3.24 17.61 -2.77
CA TYR A 66 1.87 18.15 -2.86
C TYR A 66 0.82 17.13 -2.44
N CYS A 67 0.99 15.88 -2.85
CA CYS A 67 -0.01 14.83 -2.73
C CYS A 67 0.21 13.87 -1.55
N TYR A 68 1.32 14.00 -0.82
CA TYR A 68 1.58 13.24 0.40
C TYR A 68 1.03 13.99 1.63
N HIS A 69 0.71 13.30 2.71
CA HIS A 69 0.45 13.88 4.03
C HIS A 69 0.55 12.79 5.08
N GLU A 70 1.21 13.05 6.21
CA GLU A 70 1.50 12.04 7.24
C GLU A 70 0.25 11.35 7.79
N LYS A 71 -0.85 12.11 7.90
CA LYS A 71 -2.13 11.63 8.44
C LYS A 71 -3.09 11.07 7.39
N LEU A 72 -2.75 11.17 6.11
CA LEU A 72 -3.59 10.68 5.01
C LEU A 72 -2.93 9.49 4.33
N MET A 73 -3.69 8.75 3.53
CA MET A 73 -3.14 7.67 2.73
C MET A 73 -2.17 8.21 1.67
N ILE A 74 -1.15 7.41 1.36
CA ILE A 74 -0.11 7.75 0.38
C ILE A 74 -0.73 7.78 -1.02
N ALA A 75 -0.57 8.92 -1.71
CA ALA A 75 -0.98 9.12 -3.09
C ALA A 75 0.23 9.46 -3.98
N GLY A 76 0.16 9.07 -5.26
CA GLY A 76 1.27 9.19 -6.23
C GLY A 76 0.95 10.09 -7.44
N ASN A 77 0.08 11.10 -7.28
CA ASN A 77 -0.44 11.88 -8.41
C ASN A 77 0.51 12.99 -8.87
N CYS A 78 1.22 13.63 -7.94
CA CYS A 78 1.94 14.88 -8.18
C CYS A 78 3.37 14.69 -8.72
N ARG A 79 3.99 13.52 -8.49
CA ARG A 79 5.35 13.16 -8.97
C ARG A 79 6.46 14.18 -8.68
N MET A 80 6.24 15.14 -7.78
CA MET A 80 7.21 16.16 -7.43
C MET A 80 8.33 15.61 -6.52
N CYS A 81 8.05 14.53 -5.79
CA CYS A 81 8.98 13.88 -4.87
C CYS A 81 9.86 12.80 -5.52
N LEU A 82 10.07 12.87 -6.84
CA LEU A 82 10.92 11.92 -7.54
C LEU A 82 12.37 12.09 -7.10
N VAL A 83 12.99 11.00 -6.66
CA VAL A 83 14.38 10.92 -6.22
C VAL A 83 15.13 9.81 -6.95
N GLU A 84 16.43 9.97 -7.08
CA GLU A 84 17.30 8.95 -7.67
C GLU A 84 17.70 7.92 -6.62
N VAL A 85 17.65 6.65 -7.02
CA VAL A 85 18.06 5.52 -6.17
C VAL A 85 19.02 4.66 -6.98
N GLU A 86 20.21 4.38 -6.44
CA GLU A 86 21.31 3.72 -7.17
C GLU A 86 20.92 2.39 -7.84
N ARG A 87 19.99 1.65 -7.24
CA ARG A 87 19.54 0.33 -7.74
C ARG A 87 18.28 0.39 -8.59
N ALA A 88 17.77 1.58 -8.89
CA ALA A 88 16.58 1.78 -9.69
C ALA A 88 16.93 2.44 -11.04
N PRO A 89 16.50 1.87 -12.19
CA PRO A 89 16.79 2.45 -13.51
C PRO A 89 15.98 3.72 -13.80
N LYS A 90 14.96 4.01 -12.98
CA LYS A 90 14.10 5.20 -13.09
C LYS A 90 13.98 5.85 -11.72
N PRO A 91 13.84 7.18 -11.66
CA PRO A 91 13.61 7.86 -10.40
C PRO A 91 12.31 7.36 -9.74
N VAL A 92 12.33 7.26 -8.42
CA VAL A 92 11.26 6.69 -7.61
C VAL A 92 10.61 7.76 -6.74
N ALA A 93 9.33 7.58 -6.45
CA ALA A 93 8.53 8.45 -5.59
C ALA A 93 7.87 7.61 -4.49
#